data_AF-A0A956T2B4-F1
#
_entry.id   AF-A0A956T2B4-F1
#
_cell.length_a   1.000
_cell.length_b   1.000
_cell.length_c   1.000
_cell.angle_alpha   90.00
_cell.angle_beta   90.00
_cell.angle_gamma   90.00
#
_symmetry.space_group_name_H-M   'P 1'
#
loop_
_entity.id
_entity.type
_entity.pdbx_description
1 polymer ?
#
loop_
_entity_poly.entity_id
_entity_poly.type
_entity_poly.pdbx_seq_one_letter_code
_entity_poly.pdbx_strand_id
1 'polypeptide(L)'
;MDGQLLETFQEKLAEPVSKEDYQQVLAGLVTQLRAERGCLWLERENKFLYEGDEGLRKEFPFSRQAVDAVLEQGRSFLSFDPECDPRIAEDSSLSLNVRCCMAASCTDEKGNVLVLAYFDNNLKRDQFTHRDLKVLKAVLSLVPGAVKVE
;
A
#
# COMPACT_ATOMS: atom_id res chain seq x y z
N MET A 1 -3.80 -6.45 17.22
CA MET A 1 -4.71 -5.97 16.15
C MET A 1 -6.09 -6.15 16.74
N ASP A 2 -6.95 -5.13 16.71
CA ASP A 2 -8.34 -5.34 17.11
C ASP A 2 -8.94 -6.34 16.12
N GLY A 3 -9.24 -7.56 16.59
CA GLY A 3 -9.74 -8.64 15.73
C GLY A 3 -10.95 -8.21 14.91
N GLN A 4 -11.76 -7.31 15.48
CA GLN A 4 -12.94 -6.72 14.89
C GLN A 4 -12.67 -5.95 13.58
N LEU A 5 -11.51 -5.30 13.42
CA LEU A 5 -11.19 -4.56 12.19
C LEU A 5 -10.78 -5.50 11.06
N LEU A 6 -10.02 -6.55 11.37
CA LEU A 6 -9.65 -7.55 10.37
C LEU A 6 -10.87 -8.35 9.92
N GLU A 7 -11.79 -8.67 10.84
CA GLU A 7 -13.09 -9.26 10.49
C GLU A 7 -13.87 -8.37 9.51
N THR A 8 -13.89 -7.06 9.74
CA THR A 8 -14.54 -6.11 8.82
C THR A 8 -13.90 -6.13 7.42
N PHE A 9 -12.58 -6.23 7.32
CA PHE A 9 -11.90 -6.35 6.03
C PHE A 9 -12.15 -7.71 5.38
N GLN A 10 -12.21 -8.77 6.17
CA GLN A 10 -12.49 -10.12 5.70
C GLN A 10 -13.89 -10.23 5.11
N GLU A 11 -14.89 -9.61 5.74
CA GLU A 11 -16.27 -9.56 5.22
C GLU A 11 -16.33 -8.85 3.87
N LYS A 12 -15.57 -7.75 3.70
CA LYS A 12 -15.52 -6.97 2.44
C LYS A 12 -14.75 -7.69 1.33
N LEU A 13 -13.77 -8.50 1.70
CA LEU A 13 -12.95 -9.26 0.75
C LEU A 13 -13.46 -10.70 0.55
N ALA A 14 -14.67 -11.02 1.05
CA ALA A 14 -15.35 -12.26 0.75
C ALA A 14 -15.95 -12.20 -0.67
N GLU A 15 -15.73 -13.25 -1.48
CA GLU A 15 -16.24 -13.26 -2.86
C GLU A 15 -17.78 -13.21 -2.92
N PRO A 16 -18.36 -12.50 -3.91
CA PRO A 16 -17.70 -11.67 -4.93
C PRO A 16 -17.27 -10.29 -4.38
N VAL A 17 -16.05 -9.86 -4.71
CA VAL A 17 -15.49 -8.56 -4.28
C VAL A 17 -15.65 -7.52 -5.38
N SER A 18 -16.25 -6.38 -5.05
CA SER A 18 -16.42 -5.23 -5.93
C SER A 18 -15.30 -4.19 -5.80
N LYS A 19 -15.24 -3.25 -6.73
CA LYS A 19 -14.33 -2.11 -6.64
C LYS A 19 -14.61 -1.25 -5.40
N GLU A 20 -15.89 -1.08 -5.06
CA GLU A 20 -16.34 -0.33 -3.89
C GLU A 20 -15.85 -0.98 -2.59
N ASP A 21 -15.76 -2.32 -2.54
CA ASP A 21 -15.20 -3.03 -1.39
C ASP A 21 -13.71 -2.74 -1.22
N TYR A 22 -12.93 -2.76 -2.31
CA TYR A 22 -11.53 -2.36 -2.29
C TYR A 22 -11.33 -0.89 -1.88
N GLN A 23 -12.22 0.01 -2.32
CA GLN A 23 -12.17 1.42 -1.89
C GLN A 23 -12.42 1.55 -0.38
N GLN A 24 -13.37 0.80 0.17
CA GLN A 24 -13.65 0.80 1.61
C GLN A 24 -12.50 0.19 2.42
N VAL A 25 -11.87 -0.87 1.91
CA VAL A 25 -10.66 -1.45 2.51
C VAL A 25 -9.53 -0.42 2.49
N LEU A 26 -9.31 0.28 1.38
CA LEU A 26 -8.31 1.35 1.28
C LEU A 26 -8.57 2.48 2.27
N ALA A 27 -9.81 2.96 2.40
CA ALA A 27 -10.18 3.98 3.39
C ALA A 27 -9.97 3.53 4.84
N GLY A 28 -10.31 2.28 5.14
CA GLY A 28 -10.02 1.68 6.45
C GLY A 28 -8.52 1.59 6.72
N LEU A 29 -7.71 1.18 5.73
CA LEU A 29 -6.26 1.10 5.85
C LEU A 29 -5.62 2.48 6.03
N VAL A 30 -6.03 3.50 5.27
CA VAL A 30 -5.53 4.88 5.43
C VAL A 30 -5.76 5.36 6.86
N THR A 31 -6.96 5.15 7.40
CA THR A 31 -7.30 5.51 8.78
C THR A 31 -6.49 4.71 9.80
N GLN A 32 -6.44 3.39 9.64
CA GLN A 32 -5.81 2.47 10.59
C GLN A 32 -4.29 2.63 10.67
N LEU A 33 -3.65 2.83 9.52
CA LEU A 33 -2.21 3.03 9.41
C LEU A 33 -1.82 4.48 9.70
N ARG A 34 -2.80 5.36 9.96
CA ARG A 34 -2.62 6.81 10.06
C ARG A 34 -1.84 7.37 8.87
N ALA A 35 -2.16 6.86 7.69
CA ALA A 35 -1.56 7.34 6.45
C ALA A 35 -2.18 8.68 6.07
N GLU A 36 -1.39 9.62 5.57
CA GLU A 36 -1.90 10.86 4.97
C GLU A 36 -2.61 10.54 3.64
N ARG A 37 -2.14 9.49 2.95
CA ARG A 37 -2.71 8.99 1.71
C ARG A 37 -2.27 7.56 1.41
N GLY A 38 -3.04 6.89 0.58
CA GLY A 38 -2.72 5.57 0.06
C GLY A 38 -3.30 5.32 -1.31
N CYS A 39 -2.78 4.30 -1.98
CA CYS A 39 -3.34 3.77 -3.20
C CYS A 39 -3.31 2.25 -3.24
N LEU A 40 -4.26 1.67 -3.95
CA LEU A 40 -4.28 0.26 -4.32
C LEU A 40 -4.23 0.13 -5.84
N TRP A 41 -3.32 -0.65 -6.38
CA TRP A 41 -3.39 -1.11 -7.77
C TRP A 41 -4.07 -2.47 -7.81
N LEU A 42 -5.10 -2.60 -8.65
CA LEU A 42 -5.84 -3.84 -8.87
C LEU A 42 -5.48 -4.40 -10.24
N GLU A 43 -4.89 -5.60 -10.28
CA GLU A 43 -4.44 -6.22 -11.54
C GLU A 43 -5.62 -6.45 -12.50
N ARG A 44 -6.72 -7.03 -12.01
CA ARG A 44 -7.90 -7.37 -12.81
C ARG A 44 -8.49 -6.18 -13.57
N GLU A 45 -8.41 -4.99 -13.00
CA GLU A 45 -8.92 -3.75 -13.62
C GLU A 45 -7.82 -2.91 -14.27
N ASN A 46 -6.55 -3.24 -14.02
CA ASN A 46 -5.37 -2.43 -14.29
C ASN A 46 -5.58 -0.96 -13.88
N LYS A 47 -6.08 -0.74 -12.66
CA LYS A 47 -6.44 0.59 -12.15
C LYS A 47 -5.91 0.82 -10.76
N PHE A 48 -5.61 2.09 -10.49
CA PHE A 48 -5.32 2.59 -9.16
C PHE A 48 -6.57 3.16 -8.50
N LEU A 49 -6.83 2.72 -7.28
CA LEU A 49 -7.70 3.37 -6.31
C LEU A 49 -6.85 4.30 -5.45
N TYR A 50 -7.44 5.40 -5.00
CA TYR A 50 -6.77 6.44 -4.25
C TYR A 50 -7.62 6.87 -3.06
N GLU A 51 -6.94 7.26 -1.98
CA GLU A 51 -7.59 7.73 -0.77
C GLU A 51 -6.67 8.64 0.04
N GLY A 52 -7.24 9.59 0.77
CA GLY A 52 -6.52 10.58 1.57
C GLY A 52 -6.32 11.93 0.86
N ASP A 53 -5.22 12.60 1.15
CA ASP A 53 -4.99 13.99 0.73
C ASP A 53 -4.77 14.15 -0.79
N GLU A 54 -5.81 14.61 -1.48
CA GLU A 54 -5.83 14.89 -2.92
C GLU A 54 -4.93 16.10 -3.32
N GLY A 55 -4.68 17.03 -2.40
CA GLY A 55 -3.76 18.16 -2.64
C GLY A 55 -2.32 17.66 -2.70
N LEU A 56 -1.91 16.91 -1.68
CA LEU A 56 -0.61 16.25 -1.66
C LEU A 56 -0.43 15.32 -2.84
N ARG A 57 -1.46 14.57 -3.26
CA ARG A 57 -1.40 13.69 -4.45
C ARG A 57 -0.99 14.43 -5.72
N LYS A 58 -1.46 15.66 -5.91
CA LYS A 58 -1.09 16.49 -7.07
C LYS A 58 0.33 17.03 -6.97
N GLU A 59 0.76 17.39 -5.77
CA GLU A 59 2.09 17.95 -5.51
C GLU A 59 3.19 16.88 -5.51
N PHE A 60 2.89 15.70 -4.97
CA PHE A 60 3.83 14.59 -4.80
C PHE A 60 3.19 13.31 -5.35
N PRO A 61 3.32 12.98 -6.64
CA PRO A 61 2.79 11.73 -7.16
C PRO A 61 3.43 10.53 -6.44
N PHE A 62 2.69 9.43 -6.32
CA PHE A 62 3.22 8.18 -5.77
C PHE A 62 4.47 7.74 -6.54
N SER A 63 5.52 7.32 -5.82
CA SER A 63 6.79 6.95 -6.44
C SER A 63 6.60 5.77 -7.38
N ARG A 64 6.80 6.01 -8.69
CA ARG A 64 6.71 4.96 -9.71
C ARG A 64 7.73 3.87 -9.45
N GLN A 65 8.96 4.23 -9.09
CA GLN A 65 10.01 3.27 -8.80
C GLN A 65 9.67 2.36 -7.61
N ALA A 66 9.01 2.91 -6.58
CA ALA A 66 8.54 2.10 -5.46
C ALA A 66 7.45 1.11 -5.88
N VAL A 67 6.52 1.55 -6.73
CA VAL A 67 5.48 0.70 -7.31
C VAL A 67 6.11 -0.39 -8.19
N ASP A 68 7.00 0.00 -9.11
CA ASP A 68 7.70 -0.90 -10.03
C ASP A 68 8.53 -1.94 -9.26
N ALA A 69 9.23 -1.53 -8.19
CA ALA A 69 9.98 -2.46 -7.35
C ALA A 69 9.10 -3.53 -6.70
N VAL A 70 7.88 -3.18 -6.28
CA VAL A 70 6.93 -4.15 -5.71
C VAL A 70 6.32 -5.03 -6.80
N LEU A 71 6.02 -4.47 -7.98
CA LEU A 71 5.47 -5.22 -9.11
C LEU A 71 6.50 -6.20 -9.71
N GLU A 72 7.75 -5.78 -9.87
CA GLU A 72 8.81 -6.58 -10.49
C GLU A 72 9.43 -7.61 -9.53
N GLN A 73 9.55 -7.28 -8.24
CA GLN A 73 10.28 -8.11 -7.28
C GLN A 73 9.37 -8.82 -6.26
N GLY A 74 8.08 -8.48 -6.19
CA GLY A 74 7.15 -9.03 -5.19
C GLY A 74 7.52 -8.71 -3.74
N ARG A 75 8.45 -7.78 -3.52
CA ARG A 75 9.01 -7.47 -2.20
C ARG A 75 8.21 -6.38 -1.54
N SER A 76 7.60 -6.69 -0.40
CA SER A 76 7.10 -5.64 0.50
C SER A 76 8.28 -4.91 1.14
N PHE A 77 8.21 -3.59 1.23
CA PHE A 77 9.24 -2.83 1.92
C PHE A 77 8.67 -1.62 2.65
N LEU A 78 9.46 -1.17 3.62
CA LEU A 78 9.24 0.05 4.37
C LEU A 78 10.46 0.92 4.10
N SER A 79 10.25 2.13 3.61
CA SER A 79 11.30 3.10 3.32
C SER A 79 11.02 4.37 4.10
N PHE A 80 12.00 4.82 4.88
CA PHE A 80 11.86 6.02 5.69
C PHE A 80 12.28 7.28 4.93
N ASP A 81 12.94 7.12 3.79
CA ASP A 81 13.38 8.21 2.93
C ASP A 81 13.60 7.69 1.49
N PRO A 82 12.72 8.00 0.54
CA PRO A 82 12.89 7.63 -0.86
C PRO A 82 14.17 8.19 -1.48
N GLU A 83 14.69 9.32 -1.00
CA GLU A 83 15.93 9.93 -1.52
C GLU A 83 17.19 9.23 -0.97
N CYS A 84 17.09 8.51 0.15
CA CYS A 84 18.21 7.77 0.76
C CYS A 84 18.07 6.24 0.66
N ASP A 85 17.02 5.72 0.01
CA ASP A 85 16.85 4.28 -0.17
C ASP A 85 17.65 3.82 -1.40
N PRO A 86 18.68 2.97 -1.25
CA PRO A 86 19.51 2.52 -2.37
C PRO A 86 18.74 1.69 -3.42
N ARG A 87 17.46 1.35 -3.16
CA ARG A 87 16.55 0.69 -4.09
C ARG A 87 15.76 1.67 -4.97
N ILE A 88 15.84 2.97 -4.68
CA ILE A 88 15.17 4.06 -5.39
C ILE A 88 16.31 4.91 -6.01
N ALA A 89 16.28 5.10 -7.32
CA ALA A 89 17.39 5.72 -8.06
C ALA A 89 17.49 7.23 -7.76
N GLU A 90 18.72 7.72 -7.62
CA GLU A 90 19.12 9.07 -7.18
C GLU A 90 18.66 10.26 -8.07
N ASP A 91 17.87 10.02 -9.13
CA ASP A 91 17.55 11.04 -10.15
C ASP A 91 16.35 11.96 -9.85
N SER A 92 15.73 11.89 -8.66
CA SER A 92 14.62 12.79 -8.31
C SER A 92 15.09 13.95 -7.44
N SER A 93 15.31 15.12 -8.05
CA SER A 93 15.47 16.38 -7.32
C SER A 93 14.11 16.84 -6.75
N LEU A 94 13.73 16.40 -5.55
CA LEU A 94 12.53 16.86 -4.85
C LEU A 94 12.93 17.45 -3.49
N SER A 95 13.30 18.73 -3.53
CA SER A 95 13.61 19.54 -2.36
C SER A 95 12.65 19.31 -1.17
N LEU A 96 13.19 18.67 -0.12
CA LEU A 96 12.88 18.88 1.31
C LEU A 96 11.42 18.67 1.76
N ASN A 97 10.83 17.52 1.43
CA ASN A 97 9.77 16.92 2.24
C ASN A 97 10.03 15.41 2.35
N VAL A 98 10.91 15.02 3.26
CA VAL A 98 11.21 13.61 3.52
C VAL A 98 9.92 12.92 4.01
N ARG A 99 9.43 11.99 3.20
CA ARG A 99 8.25 11.18 3.50
C ARG A 99 8.68 9.75 3.76
N CYS A 100 8.08 9.07 4.72
CA CYS A 100 8.22 7.62 4.80
C CYS A 100 7.10 6.97 3.99
N CYS A 101 7.42 5.87 3.31
CA CYS A 101 6.44 5.07 2.59
C CYS A 101 6.48 3.60 3.00
N MET A 102 5.34 2.95 2.79
CA MET A 102 5.18 1.53 3.02
C MET A 102 4.42 0.94 1.84
N ALA A 103 4.98 -0.11 1.26
CA ALA A 103 4.37 -0.78 0.12
C ALA A 103 4.44 -2.31 0.28
N ALA A 104 3.38 -2.98 -0.16
CA ALA A 104 3.28 -4.44 -0.16
C ALA A 104 2.36 -4.90 -1.29
N SER A 105 2.53 -6.14 -1.73
CA SER A 105 1.65 -6.78 -2.71
C SER A 105 1.23 -8.16 -2.24
N CYS A 106 0.12 -8.64 -2.79
CA CYS A 106 -0.24 -10.06 -2.76
C CYS A 106 -0.19 -10.65 -4.16
N THR A 107 0.12 -11.94 -4.22
CA THR A 107 0.28 -12.71 -5.45
C THR A 107 -0.62 -13.93 -5.45
N ASP A 108 -0.99 -14.41 -6.63
CA ASP A 108 -1.61 -15.72 -6.80
C ASP A 108 -0.60 -16.88 -6.63
N GLU A 109 -1.07 -18.12 -6.74
CA GLU A 109 -0.23 -19.34 -6.67
C GLU A 109 0.83 -19.42 -7.78
N LYS A 110 0.68 -18.64 -8.86
CA LYS A 110 1.61 -18.58 -9.99
C LYS A 110 2.63 -17.44 -9.84
N GLY A 111 2.53 -16.64 -8.77
CA GLY A 111 3.39 -15.49 -8.52
C GLY A 111 2.95 -14.22 -9.24
N ASN A 112 1.76 -14.17 -9.85
CA ASN A 112 1.23 -12.96 -10.46
C ASN A 112 0.70 -12.03 -9.36
N VAL A 113 1.07 -10.76 -9.40
CA VAL A 113 0.56 -9.76 -8.44
C VAL A 113 -0.92 -9.53 -8.70
N LEU A 114 -1.75 -9.68 -7.66
CA LEU A 114 -3.19 -9.42 -7.71
C LEU A 114 -3.52 -7.99 -7.28
N VAL A 115 -2.91 -7.57 -6.17
CA VAL A 115 -3.08 -6.24 -5.59
C VAL A 115 -1.74 -5.74 -5.07
N LEU A 116 -1.45 -4.47 -5.33
CA LEU A 116 -0.36 -3.72 -4.70
C LEU A 116 -0.95 -2.59 -3.89
N ALA A 117 -0.43 -2.39 -2.69
CA ALA A 117 -0.79 -1.30 -1.81
C ALA A 117 0.42 -0.42 -1.53
N TYR A 118 0.23 0.89 -1.54
CA TYR A 118 1.25 1.88 -1.20
C TYR A 118 0.64 2.96 -0.30
N PHE A 119 1.35 3.32 0.76
CA PHE A 119 0.99 4.39 1.69
C PHE A 119 2.20 5.29 1.93
N ASP A 120 1.96 6.58 2.14
CA ASP A 120 3.03 7.47 2.58
C ASP A 120 2.56 8.48 3.64
N ASN A 121 3.54 8.95 4.41
CA ASN A 121 3.40 9.92 5.49
C ASN A 121 4.56 10.90 5.46
N ASN A 122 4.32 12.12 5.96
CA ASN A 122 5.42 13.00 6.33
C ASN A 122 6.21 12.39 7.50
N LEU A 123 7.54 12.25 7.34
CA LEU A 123 8.42 11.61 8.33
C LEU A 123 8.35 12.26 9.72
N LYS A 124 8.00 13.55 9.79
CA LYS A 124 7.90 14.32 11.04
C LYS A 124 6.62 14.10 11.84
N ARG A 125 5.58 13.51 11.24
CA ARG A 125 4.27 13.30 11.88
C ARG A 125 4.12 11.91 12.45
N ASP A 126 4.13 10.89 11.59
CA ASP A 126 3.86 9.52 11.95
C ASP A 126 4.64 8.58 11.02
N GLN A 127 5.54 7.79 11.60
CA GLN A 127 6.33 6.81 10.85
C GLN A 127 5.63 5.46 10.82
N PHE A 128 5.66 4.78 9.68
CA PHE A 128 5.21 3.40 9.61
C PHE A 128 6.14 2.50 10.41
N THR A 129 5.54 1.52 11.07
CA THR A 129 6.23 0.52 11.88
C THR A 129 6.17 -0.85 11.22
N HIS A 130 7.00 -1.80 11.69
CA HIS A 130 6.88 -3.20 11.29
C HIS A 130 5.51 -3.81 11.66
N ARG A 131 4.83 -3.27 12.67
CA ARG A 131 3.48 -3.71 13.03
C ARG A 131 2.47 -3.29 11.95
N ASP A 132 2.62 -2.10 11.39
CA ASP A 132 1.78 -1.59 10.31
C ASP A 132 1.95 -2.42 9.04
N LEU A 133 3.20 -2.79 8.73
CA LEU A 133 3.49 -3.69 7.61
C LEU A 133 2.85 -5.07 7.81
N LYS A 134 2.88 -5.62 9.03
CA LYS A 134 2.20 -6.88 9.34
C LYS A 134 0.69 -6.78 9.16
N VAL A 135 0.08 -5.66 9.55
CA VAL A 135 -1.36 -5.42 9.33
C VAL A 135 -1.66 -5.37 7.83
N LEU A 136 -0.86 -4.61 7.07
CA LEU A 136 -1.04 -4.52 5.62
C LEU A 136 -0.95 -5.89 4.94
N LYS A 137 0.08 -6.68 5.27
CA LYS A 137 0.24 -8.05 4.74
C LYS A 137 -0.91 -8.97 5.13
N ALA A 138 -1.41 -8.86 6.38
CA ALA A 138 -2.54 -9.64 6.83
C ALA A 138 -3.80 -9.31 6.02
N VAL A 139 -4.07 -8.02 5.74
CA VAL A 139 -5.20 -7.60 4.90
C VAL A 139 -5.02 -8.03 3.45
N LEU A 140 -3.82 -7.90 2.89
CA LEU A 140 -3.52 -8.36 1.52
C LEU A 140 -3.67 -9.87 1.36
N SER A 141 -3.45 -10.65 2.44
CA SER A 141 -3.68 -12.09 2.46
C SER A 141 -5.17 -12.48 2.44
N LEU A 142 -6.08 -11.52 2.66
CA LEU A 142 -7.53 -11.75 2.56
C LEU A 142 -8.05 -11.56 1.13
N VAL A 143 -7.24 -11.04 0.22
CA VAL A 143 -7.63 -10.83 -1.18
C VAL A 143 -7.96 -12.19 -1.82
N PRO A 144 -9.11 -12.33 -2.52
CA PRO A 144 -9.47 -13.58 -3.16
C PRO A 144 -8.40 -14.07 -4.14
N GLY A 145 -7.96 -15.31 -3.96
CA GLY A 145 -6.91 -15.94 -4.76
C GLY A 145 -5.48 -15.58 -4.34
N ALA A 146 -5.28 -14.75 -3.33
CA ALA A 146 -3.95 -14.45 -2.80
C ALA A 146 -3.38 -15.64 -2.02
N VAL A 147 -2.11 -15.93 -2.27
CA VAL A 147 -1.30 -16.73 -1.35
C VAL A 147 -1.00 -15.87 -0.12
N LYS A 148 -0.95 -16.51 1.04
CA LYS A 148 -0.65 -15.85 2.32
C LYS A 148 0.67 -15.08 2.21
N VAL A 149 0.61 -13.79 2.55
CA VAL A 149 1.76 -12.89 2.50
C VAL A 149 2.50 -12.99 3.85
N GLU A 150 3.67 -13.63 3.85
CA GLU A 150 4.57 -13.73 5.03
C GLU A 150 5.43 -12.47 5.23
#